data_AF-A0A506XXL9-F1
#
_entry.id   AF-A0A506XXL9-F1
#
_cell.length_a   1.000
_cell.length_b   1.000
_cell.length_c   1.000
_cell.angle_alpha   90.00
_cell.angle_beta   90.00
_cell.angle_gamma   90.00
#
_symmetry.space_group_name_H-M   'P 1'
#
loop_
_entity.id
_entity.type
_entity.pdbx_description
1 polymer ?
#
loop_
_entity_poly.entity_id
_entity_poly.type
_entity_poly.pdbx_seq_one_letter_code
_entity_poly.pdbx_strand_id
1 'polypeptide(L)'
;MGRAGRAALAVAVIGAAGAATASLVVRRAGGDDRDDDGRTRWNRVTILGAEGLFEATQPPSPLDELGDAIEWRVDVAPGDRGVELAARPSAATATGDDRRQSGPSRDDVHRALREAKQLIEIGEVTRRDPAPEGHRRATPAGAVVDELSRRSGGKGVL
;
A
#
# COMPACT_ATOMS: atom_id res chain seq x y z
N MET A 1 -39.44 -8.08 -33.97
CA MET A 1 -38.03 -7.75 -34.28
C MET A 1 -37.27 -7.68 -32.96
N GLY A 2 -36.28 -8.47 -32.60
CA GLY A 2 -35.62 -9.65 -33.14
C GLY A 2 -34.62 -10.13 -32.07
N ARG A 3 -34.66 -11.44 -31.76
CA ARG A 3 -33.59 -12.34 -31.25
C ARG A 3 -32.82 -11.90 -29.99
N ALA A 4 -33.07 -12.52 -28.83
CA ALA A 4 -32.52 -13.82 -28.40
C ALA A 4 -31.04 -13.77 -28.00
N GLY A 5 -30.77 -14.13 -26.74
CA GLY A 5 -29.44 -14.39 -26.21
C GLY A 5 -29.54 -15.13 -24.87
N ARG A 6 -29.92 -16.41 -24.92
CA ARG A 6 -29.83 -17.33 -23.77
C ARG A 6 -28.36 -17.67 -23.55
N ALA A 7 -27.80 -17.35 -22.39
CA ALA A 7 -26.52 -17.89 -21.95
C ALA A 7 -26.77 -19.10 -21.04
N ALA A 8 -26.26 -20.25 -21.47
CA ALA A 8 -26.51 -21.56 -20.91
C ALA A 8 -25.80 -21.76 -19.55
N LEU A 9 -26.53 -22.32 -18.58
CA LEU A 9 -25.94 -22.98 -17.43
C LEU A 9 -25.31 -24.30 -17.90
N ALA A 10 -23.99 -24.39 -17.85
CA ALA A 10 -23.29 -25.67 -17.94
C ALA A 10 -23.07 -26.20 -16.52
N VAL A 11 -23.94 -27.12 -16.08
CA VAL A 11 -23.70 -27.96 -14.91
C VAL A 11 -22.88 -29.15 -15.39
N ALA A 12 -21.60 -29.20 -15.03
CA ALA A 12 -20.75 -30.36 -15.27
C ALA A 12 -20.79 -31.27 -14.03
N VAL A 13 -21.46 -32.43 -14.15
CA VAL A 13 -21.38 -33.56 -13.23
C VAL A 13 -20.41 -34.58 -13.82
N ILE A 14 -19.26 -34.80 -13.17
CA ILE A 14 -18.34 -35.92 -13.37
C ILE A 14 -17.73 -36.16 -11.97
N GLY A 15 -17.92 -37.27 -11.25
CA GLY A 15 -17.60 -38.65 -11.63
C GLY A 15 -16.28 -39.04 -10.95
N ALA A 16 -16.32 -39.80 -9.85
CA ALA A 16 -15.17 -40.13 -9.02
C ALA A 16 -14.22 -41.15 -9.68
N ALA A 17 -12.92 -40.83 -9.79
CA ALA A 17 -11.77 -41.75 -9.71
C ALA A 17 -10.44 -41.00 -9.88
N GLY A 18 -9.57 -41.06 -8.86
CA GLY A 18 -8.10 -41.12 -8.96
C GLY A 18 -7.31 -39.99 -9.67
N ALA A 19 -6.30 -39.50 -8.96
CA ALA A 19 -5.17 -38.68 -9.41
C ALA A 19 -5.33 -37.16 -9.38
N ALA A 20 -4.41 -36.55 -8.63
CA ALA A 20 -4.23 -35.14 -8.39
C ALA A 20 -4.21 -34.31 -9.68
N THR A 21 -5.05 -33.30 -9.73
CA THR A 21 -4.73 -31.95 -10.24
C THR A 21 -5.82 -31.03 -9.72
N ALA A 22 -5.66 -30.55 -8.49
CA ALA A 22 -6.42 -29.40 -8.02
C ALA A 22 -6.02 -28.23 -8.92
N SER A 23 -6.88 -27.92 -9.88
CA SER A 23 -6.77 -26.75 -10.73
C SER A 23 -6.89 -25.53 -9.81
N LEU A 24 -5.73 -25.02 -9.42
CA LEU A 24 -5.53 -23.76 -8.73
C LEU A 24 -6.28 -22.68 -9.50
N VAL A 25 -7.47 -22.37 -9.04
CA VAL A 25 -8.11 -21.09 -9.32
C VAL A 25 -7.27 -20.06 -8.56
N VAL A 26 -6.14 -19.67 -9.14
CA VAL A 26 -5.46 -18.43 -8.79
C VAL A 26 -6.43 -17.33 -9.23
N ARG A 27 -7.38 -17.00 -8.35
CA ARG A 27 -8.02 -15.70 -8.40
C ARG A 27 -6.88 -14.70 -8.34
N ARG A 28 -6.70 -14.01 -9.46
CA ARG A 28 -5.71 -12.97 -9.69
C ARG A 28 -5.75 -11.98 -8.52
N ALA A 29 -4.87 -12.21 -7.54
CA ALA A 29 -4.65 -11.36 -6.38
C ALA A 29 -3.91 -10.12 -6.87
N GLY A 30 -4.71 -9.17 -7.32
CA GLY A 30 -4.28 -7.98 -8.02
C GLY A 30 -5.52 -7.28 -8.49
N GLY A 31 -6.34 -6.86 -7.53
CA GLY A 31 -7.43 -5.92 -7.75
C GLY A 31 -6.87 -4.78 -8.58
N ASP A 32 -7.40 -4.71 -9.79
CA ASP A 32 -6.99 -3.84 -10.85
C ASP A 32 -7.55 -2.44 -10.51
N ASP A 33 -6.79 -1.65 -9.76
CA ASP A 33 -7.05 -0.20 -9.59
C ASP A 33 -6.68 0.53 -10.90
N ARG A 34 -7.20 0.05 -12.03
CA ARG A 34 -7.14 0.73 -13.32
C ARG A 34 -8.35 1.63 -13.39
N ASP A 35 -8.17 2.82 -12.79
CA ASP A 35 -8.93 4.07 -12.97
C ASP A 35 -9.03 4.83 -11.64
N ASP A 36 -7.89 4.97 -10.94
CA ASP A 36 -7.84 5.69 -9.67
C ASP A 36 -6.76 6.76 -9.74
N ASP A 37 -7.19 8.03 -9.74
CA ASP A 37 -6.38 9.22 -9.48
C ASP A 37 -5.46 8.86 -8.31
N GLY A 38 -4.14 9.07 -8.40
CA GLY A 38 -3.17 8.45 -7.46
C GLY A 38 -3.35 8.67 -5.94
N ARG A 39 -4.41 9.37 -5.50
CA ARG A 39 -4.91 9.50 -4.12
C ARG A 39 -5.82 8.35 -3.67
N THR A 40 -6.54 7.69 -4.56
CA THR A 40 -7.50 6.62 -4.22
C THR A 40 -6.87 5.22 -4.34
N ARG A 41 -5.71 5.14 -5.01
CA ARG A 41 -4.85 3.93 -5.06
C ARG A 41 -4.32 3.53 -3.69
N TRP A 42 -4.45 2.25 -3.37
CA TRP A 42 -3.87 1.64 -2.17
C TRP A 42 -2.33 1.67 -2.18
N ASN A 43 -1.73 2.15 -1.09
CA ASN A 43 -0.31 1.93 -0.82
C ASN A 43 -0.18 0.65 0.02
N ARG A 44 0.76 -0.23 -0.33
CA ARG A 44 0.92 -1.53 0.32
C ARG A 44 2.35 -1.80 0.71
N VAL A 45 2.53 -2.50 1.82
CA VAL A 45 3.80 -3.08 2.26
C VAL A 45 3.58 -4.54 2.64
N THR A 46 4.54 -5.39 2.29
CA THR A 46 4.56 -6.78 2.75
C THR A 46 5.33 -6.86 4.06
N ILE A 47 4.78 -7.53 5.07
CA ILE A 47 5.36 -7.78 6.37
C ILE A 47 5.68 -9.28 6.46
N LEU A 48 6.96 -9.60 6.68
CA LEU A 48 7.48 -10.96 6.73
C LEU A 48 7.10 -11.64 8.05
N GLY A 49 6.65 -12.90 7.99
CA GLY A 49 6.48 -13.76 9.18
C GLY A 49 5.34 -13.37 10.14
N ALA A 50 4.40 -12.53 9.70
CA ALA A 50 3.35 -11.96 10.55
C ALA A 50 1.96 -12.61 10.37
N GLU A 51 1.88 -13.80 9.79
CA GLU A 51 0.61 -14.49 9.46
C GLU A 51 -0.29 -14.73 10.68
N GLY A 52 0.30 -14.84 11.88
CA GLY A 52 -0.43 -14.97 13.16
C GLY A 52 -0.59 -13.69 13.97
N LEU A 53 -0.09 -12.54 13.47
CA LEU A 53 -0.09 -11.27 14.21
C LEU A 53 -1.26 -10.36 13.86
N PHE A 54 -1.99 -10.63 12.77
CA PHE A 54 -3.00 -9.72 12.26
C PHE A 54 -4.42 -10.29 12.32
N GLU A 55 -4.92 -10.45 13.55
CA GLU A 55 -6.36 -10.33 13.87
C GLU A 55 -6.68 -8.91 14.34
N ALA A 56 -5.93 -7.92 13.85
CA ALA A 56 -5.95 -6.57 14.39
C ALA A 56 -7.29 -5.88 14.07
N THR A 57 -7.97 -5.40 15.12
CA THR A 57 -9.17 -4.55 15.00
C THR A 57 -8.82 -3.08 14.79
N GLN A 58 -7.55 -2.73 14.96
CA GLN A 58 -7.00 -1.38 14.85
C GLN A 58 -5.71 -1.39 14.02
N PRO A 59 -5.41 -0.31 13.29
CA PRO A 59 -4.17 -0.21 12.53
C PRO A 59 -2.94 -0.28 13.47
N PRO A 60 -1.80 -0.82 13.01
CA PRO A 60 -0.58 -0.84 13.80
C PRO A 60 0.06 0.56 13.86
N SER A 61 0.75 0.89 14.95
CA SER A 61 1.53 2.12 15.02
C SER A 61 2.68 2.13 13.99
N PRO A 62 2.98 3.27 13.33
CA PRO A 62 2.37 4.61 13.49
C PRO A 62 1.19 4.88 12.54
N LEU A 63 0.61 3.85 11.92
CA LEU A 63 -0.53 4.01 11.01
C LEU A 63 -1.80 4.44 11.77
N ASP A 64 -1.92 4.07 13.05
CA ASP A 64 -3.01 4.47 13.96
C ASP A 64 -3.08 5.97 14.24
N GLU A 65 -1.94 6.67 14.21
CA GLU A 65 -1.88 8.12 14.37
C GLU A 65 -2.66 8.88 13.28
N LEU A 66 -2.88 8.25 12.12
CA LEU A 66 -3.68 8.82 11.04
C LEU A 66 -5.20 8.62 11.26
N GLY A 67 -5.59 7.76 12.21
CA GLY A 67 -6.98 7.54 12.63
C GLY A 67 -7.96 7.31 11.48
N ASP A 68 -9.14 7.92 11.60
CA ASP A 68 -10.23 7.79 10.62
C ASP A 68 -9.96 8.55 9.30
N ALA A 69 -8.82 9.24 9.18
CA ALA A 69 -8.43 9.92 7.94
C ALA A 69 -7.91 8.94 6.87
N ILE A 70 -7.75 7.66 7.20
CA ILE A 70 -7.33 6.61 6.29
C ILE A 70 -8.30 5.42 6.30
N GLU A 71 -8.36 4.73 5.18
CA GLU A 71 -8.84 3.35 5.11
C GLU A 71 -7.63 2.42 5.13
N TRP A 72 -7.71 1.34 5.89
CA TRP A 72 -6.66 0.33 5.98
C TRP A 72 -7.24 -1.08 5.92
N ARG A 73 -6.42 -2.03 5.48
CA ARG A 73 -6.79 -3.44 5.42
C ARG A 73 -5.55 -4.32 5.44
N VAL A 74 -5.77 -5.58 5.79
CA VAL A 74 -4.73 -6.60 5.88
C VAL A 74 -5.13 -7.80 5.02
N ASP A 75 -4.23 -8.27 4.17
CA ASP A 75 -4.40 -9.47 3.35
C ASP A 75 -3.21 -10.43 3.52
N VAL A 76 -3.36 -11.69 3.11
CA VAL A 76 -2.20 -12.60 2.96
C VAL A 76 -1.33 -12.12 1.80
N ALA A 77 -0.01 -12.06 2.01
CA ALA A 77 0.93 -11.66 0.98
C ALA A 77 1.10 -12.77 -0.08
N PRO A 78 1.28 -12.41 -1.36
CA PRO A 78 1.51 -13.37 -2.41
C PRO A 78 2.87 -14.06 -2.24
N GLY A 79 2.87 -15.37 -2.52
CA GLY A 79 4.07 -16.19 -2.52
C GLY A 79 4.56 -16.59 -1.13
N ASP A 80 3.66 -16.73 -0.15
CA ASP A 80 3.99 -17.18 1.21
C ASP A 80 5.03 -16.28 1.88
N ARG A 81 4.89 -14.97 1.65
CA ARG A 81 5.82 -13.94 2.14
C ARG A 81 5.34 -13.26 3.42
N GLY A 82 4.32 -13.79 4.08
CA GLY A 82 3.67 -13.14 5.22
C GLY A 82 2.37 -12.42 4.85
N VAL A 83 2.27 -11.15 5.25
CA VAL A 83 1.02 -10.37 5.25
C VAL A 83 1.20 -9.07 4.47
N GLU A 84 0.22 -8.66 3.67
CA GLU A 84 0.15 -7.34 3.06
C GLU A 84 -0.68 -6.38 3.91
N LEU A 85 -0.05 -5.31 4.40
CA LEU A 85 -0.71 -4.17 5.02
C LEU A 85 -0.91 -3.08 3.97
N ALA A 86 -2.16 -2.67 3.76
CA ALA A 86 -2.54 -1.68 2.77
C ALA A 86 -3.27 -0.50 3.41
N ALA A 87 -2.97 0.73 2.97
CA ALA A 87 -3.67 1.94 3.40
C ALA A 87 -3.81 2.97 2.28
N ARG A 88 -4.89 3.76 2.35
CA ARG A 88 -5.14 4.92 1.50
C ARG A 88 -5.84 6.03 2.29
N PRO A 89 -5.73 7.31 1.89
CA PRO A 89 -6.58 8.36 2.44
C PRO A 89 -8.07 8.03 2.29
N SER A 90 -8.86 8.28 3.33
CA SER A 90 -10.31 8.07 3.32
C SER A 90 -11.00 9.09 2.43
N ALA A 91 -11.97 8.67 1.63
CA ALA A 91 -12.80 9.58 0.84
C ALA A 91 -13.83 10.34 1.71
N ALA A 92 -14.17 9.80 2.89
CA ALA A 92 -15.20 10.34 3.78
C ALA A 92 -14.79 11.65 4.48
N THR A 93 -13.49 11.89 4.63
CA THR A 93 -12.95 13.12 5.25
C THR A 93 -12.81 14.29 4.26
N ALA A 94 -13.09 14.06 2.98
CA ALA A 94 -13.02 15.07 1.92
C ALA A 94 -14.39 15.76 1.69
N THR A 95 -14.86 16.54 2.67
CA THR A 95 -16.06 17.38 2.52
C THR A 95 -15.73 18.72 1.86
N GLY A 96 -16.41 19.07 0.75
CA GLY A 96 -16.30 20.38 0.07
C GLY A 96 -15.31 20.44 -1.11
N ASP A 97 -15.12 21.63 -1.71
CA ASP A 97 -14.12 21.88 -2.79
C ASP A 97 -12.65 21.83 -2.27
N ASP A 98 -12.49 21.69 -0.95
CA ASP A 98 -11.20 21.58 -0.25
C ASP A 98 -10.65 20.15 -0.18
N ARG A 99 -11.16 19.22 -1.02
CA ARG A 99 -10.71 17.81 -1.11
C ARG A 99 -9.20 17.64 -1.22
N ARG A 100 -8.49 18.70 -1.62
CA ARG A 100 -7.05 18.71 -1.84
C ARG A 100 -6.22 18.92 -0.56
N GLN A 101 -6.82 19.32 0.57
CA GLN A 101 -6.06 19.91 1.68
C GLN A 101 -6.32 19.38 3.10
N SER A 102 -7.42 18.66 3.36
CA SER A 102 -7.77 18.26 4.74
C SER A 102 -7.35 16.85 5.19
N GLY A 103 -6.66 16.08 4.35
CA GLY A 103 -6.31 14.68 4.64
C GLY A 103 -4.81 14.37 4.50
N PRO A 104 -4.34 13.24 5.07
CA PRO A 104 -2.94 12.84 4.97
C PRO A 104 -2.52 12.69 3.52
N SER A 105 -1.31 13.16 3.20
CA SER A 105 -0.78 13.00 1.85
C SER A 105 -0.48 11.53 1.57
N ARG A 106 -0.38 11.16 0.29
CA ARG A 106 0.10 9.82 -0.10
C ARG A 106 1.49 9.51 0.49
N ASP A 107 2.35 10.53 0.60
CA ASP A 107 3.70 10.36 1.12
C ASP A 107 3.67 10.14 2.65
N ASP A 108 2.72 10.75 3.37
CA ASP A 108 2.50 10.47 4.80
C ASP A 108 2.02 9.04 5.04
N VAL A 109 1.05 8.57 4.26
CA VAL A 109 0.56 7.18 4.34
C VAL A 109 1.69 6.20 4.03
N HIS A 110 2.47 6.45 2.97
CA HIS A 110 3.58 5.58 2.60
C HIS A 110 4.70 5.58 3.66
N ARG A 111 4.99 6.74 4.28
CA ARG A 111 5.93 6.84 5.40
C ARG A 111 5.44 6.02 6.60
N ALA A 112 4.19 6.21 7.02
CA ALA A 112 3.61 5.49 8.16
C ALA A 112 3.61 3.96 7.94
N LEU A 113 3.28 3.49 6.73
CA LEU A 113 3.35 2.07 6.38
C LEU A 113 4.78 1.50 6.48
N ARG A 114 5.79 2.26 6.02
CA ARG A 114 7.20 1.84 6.10
C ARG A 114 7.72 1.81 7.53
N GLU A 115 7.31 2.77 8.35
CA GLU A 115 7.68 2.82 9.77
C GLU A 115 6.99 1.67 10.53
N ALA A 116 5.71 1.41 10.27
CA ALA A 116 4.97 0.27 10.84
C ALA A 116 5.65 -1.06 10.50
N LYS A 117 6.00 -1.26 9.21
CA LYS A 117 6.74 -2.45 8.77
C LYS A 117 8.05 -2.63 9.55
N GLN A 118 8.84 -1.58 9.71
CA GLN A 118 10.11 -1.65 10.45
C GLN A 118 9.90 -1.96 11.93
N LEU A 119 8.92 -1.34 12.58
CA LEU A 119 8.57 -1.66 13.98
C LEU A 119 8.13 -3.10 14.14
N ILE A 120 7.32 -3.63 13.22
CA ILE A 120 6.82 -4.99 13.31
C ILE A 120 7.91 -6.03 13.00
N GLU A 121 8.77 -5.76 12.01
CA GLU A 121 9.79 -6.73 11.58
C GLU A 121 11.09 -6.64 12.38
N ILE A 122 11.47 -5.44 12.81
CA ILE A 122 12.79 -5.14 13.39
C ILE A 122 12.65 -4.66 14.84
N GLY A 123 11.52 -4.04 15.20
CA GLY A 123 11.30 -3.46 16.53
C GLY A 123 11.75 -2.00 16.64
N GLU A 124 12.31 -1.41 15.59
CA GLU A 124 12.81 -0.03 15.56
C GLU A 124 12.57 0.64 14.21
N VAL A 125 12.55 1.97 14.18
CA VAL A 125 12.46 2.76 12.94
C VAL A 125 13.84 3.32 12.58
N THR A 126 14.39 2.90 11.45
CA THR A 126 15.64 3.44 10.92
C THR A 126 15.43 4.87 10.41
N ARG A 127 16.19 5.81 10.97
CA ARG A 127 16.25 7.20 10.50
C ARG A 127 17.51 7.40 9.67
N ARG A 128 17.40 8.21 8.62
CA ARG A 128 18.58 8.67 7.88
C ARG A 128 19.34 9.66 8.75
N ASP A 129 20.64 9.44 8.93
CA ASP A 129 21.48 10.44 9.57
C ASP A 129 21.45 11.77 8.80
N PRO A 130 21.47 12.92 9.50
CA PRO A 130 21.64 14.21 8.85
C PRO A 130 22.93 14.22 8.03
N ALA A 131 22.94 14.98 6.94
CA ALA A 131 24.12 15.13 6.10
C ALA A 131 25.34 15.53 6.96
N PRO A 132 26.55 15.04 6.63
CA PRO A 132 27.74 15.24 7.45
C PRO A 132 27.95 16.72 7.78
N GLU A 133 28.30 16.95 9.04
CA GLU A 133 28.46 18.28 9.61
C GLU A 133 29.54 19.06 8.86
N GLY A 134 29.14 20.11 8.15
CA GLY A 134 30.04 20.92 7.35
C GLY A 134 29.29 21.81 6.36
N HIS A 135 29.71 23.06 6.25
CA HIS A 135 29.17 23.97 5.25
C HIS A 135 29.88 23.68 3.93
N ARG A 136 29.18 23.08 2.97
CA ARG A 136 29.68 23.04 1.58
C ARG A 136 29.77 24.48 1.07
N ARG A 137 30.82 24.79 0.30
CA ARG A 137 30.99 26.11 -0.32
C ARG A 137 29.74 26.42 -1.15
N ALA A 138 29.11 27.56 -0.87
CA ALA A 138 27.93 28.01 -1.60
C ALA A 138 28.33 28.23 -3.07
N THR A 139 27.89 27.33 -3.93
CA THR A 139 28.05 27.41 -5.38
C THR A 139 26.68 27.40 -6.02
N PRO A 140 26.50 28.08 -7.17
CA PRO A 140 25.22 28.04 -7.89
C PRO A 140 24.76 26.61 -8.20
N ALA A 141 25.70 25.74 -8.58
CA ALA A 141 25.42 24.31 -8.80
C ALA A 141 25.03 23.59 -7.50
N GLY A 142 25.71 23.88 -6.37
CA GLY A 142 25.37 23.32 -5.07
C GLY A 142 23.96 23.69 -4.61
N ALA A 143 23.53 24.93 -4.85
CA ALA A 143 22.17 25.37 -4.52
C ALA A 143 21.09 24.58 -5.28
N VAL A 144 21.35 24.21 -6.54
CA VAL A 144 20.45 23.35 -7.32
C VAL A 144 20.38 21.94 -6.71
N VAL A 145 21.53 21.36 -6.36
CA VAL A 145 21.60 20.03 -5.73
C VAL A 145 20.90 20.02 -4.37
N ASP A 146 21.07 21.07 -3.57
CA ASP A 146 20.47 21.17 -2.24
C ASP A 146 18.94 21.32 -2.32
N GLU A 147 18.43 22.06 -3.32
CA GLU A 147 16.99 22.16 -3.57
C GLU A 147 16.39 20.83 -4.05
N LEU A 148 17.07 20.12 -4.96
CA LEU A 148 16.64 18.79 -5.39
C LEU A 148 16.64 17.82 -4.21
N SER A 149 17.71 17.80 -3.41
CA SER A 149 17.83 16.94 -2.24
C SER A 149 16.72 17.18 -1.21
N ARG A 150 16.34 18.43 -0.98
CA ARG A 150 15.24 18.81 -0.08
C ARG A 150 13.88 18.31 -0.59
N ARG A 151 13.64 18.37 -1.91
CA ARG A 151 12.40 17.87 -2.53
C ARG A 151 12.32 16.34 -2.53
N SER A 152 13.46 15.67 -2.49
CA SER A 152 13.60 14.22 -2.54
C SER A 152 13.43 13.49 -1.20
N GLY A 153 13.33 14.22 -0.09
CA GLY A 153 13.44 13.70 1.29
C GLY A 153 12.52 12.55 1.69
N GLY A 154 11.52 12.18 0.90
CA GLY A 154 10.65 11.02 1.16
C GLY A 154 10.67 9.91 0.10
N LYS A 155 11.34 10.09 -1.05
CA LYS A 155 11.13 9.23 -2.24
C LYS A 155 12.35 8.46 -2.73
N GLY A 156 13.54 8.74 -2.19
CA GLY A 156 14.77 8.04 -2.58
C GLY A 156 15.19 8.27 -4.04
N VAL A 157 14.74 9.37 -4.64
CA VAL A 157 15.10 9.77 -6.01
C VAL A 157 15.86 11.08 -5.96
N LEU A 158 17.02 11.18 -6.59
CA LEU A 158 17.74 12.43 -6.83
C LEU A 158 17.70 12.75 -8.32
#